data_AF-A0A0Q8EKL4-F1
#
_entry.id   AF-A0A0Q8EKL4-F1
#
_cell.length_a   1.000
_cell.length_b   1.000
_cell.length_c   1.000
_cell.angle_alpha   90.00
_cell.angle_beta   90.00
_cell.angle_gamma   90.00
#
_symmetry.space_group_name_H-M   'P 1'
#
loop_
_entity.id
_entity.type
_entity.pdbx_description
1 polymer ?
#
loop_
_entity_poly.entity_id
_entity_poly.type
_entity_poly.pdbx_seq_one_letter_code
_entity_poly.pdbx_strand_id
1 'polypeptide(L)'
;MTITSPHLGSSKAWTDAQLLYALEEVVEKELNRHLKVAKDWMPHEYVPFSDGRNFPGVFEDGEAWSADQSKVTDIGKIALVVNLLTEDNLPSYHHEIASLFGRDGAWGTWVHRWTAEEGRHGIVMRDYLLTSRAVDPDKLEQFRMAHMAEGFESDNRHSMLHSVAYVAFQELATRVSHRNTGHQSGDPVCDRMLARIATDENLHMVFYRNLLGAAFELAPDLTMQAVRDVVVDFRMPGHGMPGFERAAAQMAIGEIYNMRIHHDDVIQPVLRFLKVMDIDGLGPEGAKAQEELGLYMGGLDSEASKFDEKLAARKARMVARGRA
;
A
#
# COMPACT_ATOMS: atom_id res chain seq x y z
N MET A 1 48.11 -32.75 9.76
CA MET A 1 47.05 -32.85 8.73
C MET A 1 45.86 -32.08 9.24
N THR A 2 45.76 -30.82 8.83
CA THR A 2 44.67 -29.91 9.20
C THR A 2 43.57 -30.11 8.17
N ILE A 3 42.44 -30.67 8.59
CA ILE A 3 41.26 -30.85 7.74
C ILE A 3 40.63 -29.46 7.58
N THR A 4 40.88 -28.84 6.43
CA THR A 4 40.15 -27.67 5.96
C THR A 4 38.71 -28.06 5.69
N SER A 5 37.76 -27.39 6.36
CA SER A 5 36.34 -27.44 6.02
C SER A 5 36.14 -27.12 4.54
N PRO A 6 35.23 -27.82 3.84
CA PRO A 6 34.98 -27.54 2.44
C PRO A 6 34.34 -26.15 2.34
N HIS A 7 34.97 -25.29 1.54
CA HIS A 7 34.33 -24.09 1.00
C HIS A 7 32.94 -24.48 0.47
N LEU A 8 31.89 -23.78 0.94
CA LEU A 8 30.57 -23.79 0.33
C LEU A 8 30.69 -23.19 -1.07
N GLY A 9 31.09 -24.04 -2.02
CA GLY A 9 31.24 -23.68 -3.42
C GLY A 9 29.89 -23.44 -4.05
N SER A 10 29.67 -22.20 -4.49
CA SER A 10 28.77 -21.79 -5.58
C SER A 10 27.36 -22.41 -5.55
N SER A 11 26.46 -21.86 -4.75
CA SER A 11 25.03 -22.13 -4.94
C SER A 11 24.61 -21.59 -6.32
N LYS A 12 24.04 -22.44 -7.16
CA LYS A 12 23.26 -22.00 -8.33
C LYS A 12 22.30 -20.91 -7.85
N ALA A 13 22.39 -19.70 -8.42
CA ALA A 13 21.48 -18.63 -8.06
C ALA A 13 20.03 -19.10 -8.28
N TRP A 14 19.17 -18.88 -7.28
CA TRP A 14 17.76 -19.20 -7.38
C TRP A 14 17.13 -18.44 -8.55
N THR A 15 16.36 -19.14 -9.39
CA THR A 15 15.50 -18.48 -10.37
C THR A 15 14.12 -18.22 -9.77
N ASP A 16 13.38 -17.25 -10.32
CA ASP A 16 12.01 -16.96 -9.90
C ASP A 16 11.10 -18.20 -9.92
N ALA A 17 11.19 -19.02 -10.97
CA ALA A 17 10.42 -20.27 -11.06
C ALA A 17 10.77 -21.27 -9.95
N GLN A 18 12.05 -21.36 -9.55
CA GLN A 18 12.45 -22.22 -8.44
C GLN A 18 11.96 -21.69 -7.09
N LEU A 19 11.99 -20.37 -6.89
CA LEU A 19 11.49 -19.74 -5.67
C LEU A 19 9.98 -19.85 -5.55
N LEU A 20 9.22 -19.61 -6.63
CA LEU A 20 7.77 -19.80 -6.67
C LEU A 20 7.39 -21.22 -6.26
N TYR A 21 8.07 -22.21 -6.84
CA TYR A 21 7.85 -23.61 -6.49
C TYR A 21 8.22 -23.92 -5.03
N ALA A 22 9.38 -23.43 -4.57
CA ALA A 22 9.85 -23.69 -3.21
C ALA A 22 8.98 -23.01 -2.12
N LEU A 23 8.32 -21.91 -2.45
CA LEU A 23 7.46 -21.15 -1.53
C LEU A 23 5.99 -21.59 -1.59
N GLU A 24 5.60 -22.50 -2.48
CA GLU A 24 4.20 -22.97 -2.65
C GLU A 24 3.57 -23.41 -1.32
N GLU A 25 4.26 -24.24 -0.53
CA GLU A 25 3.76 -24.73 0.75
C GLU A 25 3.62 -23.60 1.79
N VAL A 26 4.50 -22.60 1.73
CA VAL A 26 4.42 -21.41 2.60
C VAL A 26 3.20 -20.58 2.23
N VAL A 27 2.96 -20.39 0.93
CA VAL A 27 1.78 -19.69 0.41
C VAL A 27 0.50 -20.42 0.79
N GLU A 28 0.45 -21.74 0.67
CA GLU A 28 -0.72 -22.52 1.11
C GLU A 28 -0.98 -22.35 2.62
N LYS A 29 0.08 -22.41 3.44
CA LYS A 29 -0.03 -22.21 4.88
C LYS A 29 -0.53 -20.81 5.23
N GLU A 30 0.02 -19.78 4.60
CA GLU A 30 -0.37 -18.38 4.85
C GLU A 30 -1.76 -18.06 4.30
N LEU A 31 -2.16 -18.67 3.18
CA LEU A 31 -3.52 -18.60 2.65
C LEU A 31 -4.52 -19.19 3.66
N ASN A 32 -4.24 -20.40 4.16
CA ASN A 32 -5.07 -21.05 5.17
C ASN A 32 -5.14 -20.23 6.48
N ARG A 33 -4.03 -19.62 6.90
CA ARG A 33 -4.00 -18.68 8.03
C ARG A 33 -4.91 -17.49 7.75
N HIS A 34 -4.78 -16.86 6.58
CA HIS A 34 -5.57 -15.70 6.17
C HIS A 34 -7.05 -16.01 6.19
N LEU A 35 -7.49 -17.07 5.50
CA LEU A 35 -8.89 -17.48 5.43
C LEU A 35 -9.50 -17.78 6.81
N LYS A 36 -8.70 -18.24 7.78
CA LYS A 36 -9.16 -18.50 9.14
C LYS A 36 -9.41 -17.23 9.94
N VAL A 37 -8.65 -16.16 9.69
CA VAL A 37 -8.71 -14.91 10.48
C VAL A 37 -9.50 -13.80 9.78
N ALA A 38 -9.59 -13.86 8.45
CA ALA A 38 -10.37 -12.93 7.65
C ALA A 38 -11.84 -13.02 8.06
N LYS A 39 -12.44 -11.86 8.29
CA LYS A 39 -13.88 -11.75 8.56
C LYS A 39 -14.52 -11.08 7.37
N ASP A 40 -15.50 -11.76 6.79
CA ASP A 40 -16.28 -11.16 5.72
C ASP A 40 -17.00 -9.91 6.21
N TRP A 41 -17.09 -8.94 5.31
CA TRP A 41 -17.81 -7.69 5.47
C TRP A 41 -18.34 -7.30 4.09
N MET A 42 -19.47 -6.58 4.07
CA MET A 42 -20.10 -6.19 2.82
C MET A 42 -20.00 -4.67 2.62
N PRO A 43 -19.57 -4.18 1.44
CA PRO A 43 -19.48 -2.74 1.16
C PRO A 43 -20.73 -1.95 1.55
N HIS A 44 -21.92 -2.51 1.28
CA HIS A 44 -23.19 -1.84 1.54
C HIS A 44 -23.50 -1.61 3.04
N GLU A 45 -22.77 -2.24 3.96
CA GLU A 45 -22.94 -2.02 5.40
C GLU A 45 -22.24 -0.74 5.89
N TYR A 46 -21.35 -0.16 5.07
CA TYR A 46 -20.49 0.98 5.44
C TYR A 46 -20.85 2.27 4.70
N VAL A 47 -21.87 2.25 3.84
CA VAL A 47 -22.31 3.41 3.04
C VAL A 47 -23.65 3.93 3.58
N PRO A 48 -23.80 5.25 3.80
CA PRO A 48 -25.04 5.83 4.33
C PRO A 48 -26.07 6.03 3.21
N PHE A 49 -26.61 4.94 2.64
CA PHE A 49 -27.51 5.01 1.47
C PHE A 49 -28.73 5.91 1.64
N SER A 50 -29.17 6.18 2.88
CA SER A 50 -30.22 7.17 3.16
C SER A 50 -29.86 8.60 2.77
N ASP A 51 -28.57 8.93 2.63
CA ASP A 51 -28.10 10.25 2.17
C ASP A 51 -28.17 10.36 0.63
N GLY A 52 -28.31 9.22 -0.06
CA GLY A 52 -28.34 9.12 -1.50
C GLY A 52 -29.57 9.77 -2.13
N ARG A 53 -29.36 10.52 -3.20
CA ARG A 53 -30.40 11.18 -3.99
C ARG A 53 -29.95 11.36 -5.43
N ASN A 54 -30.90 11.36 -6.35
CA ASN A 54 -30.63 11.40 -7.79
C ASN A 54 -29.75 12.61 -8.18
N PHE A 55 -28.84 12.40 -9.12
CA PHE A 55 -28.12 13.46 -9.81
C PHE A 55 -28.92 13.96 -11.03
N PRO A 56 -28.75 15.22 -11.46
CA PRO A 56 -29.46 15.75 -12.62
C PRO A 56 -28.99 15.08 -13.92
N GLY A 57 -29.75 15.28 -15.00
CA GLY A 57 -29.43 14.77 -16.34
C GLY A 57 -30.43 13.72 -16.80
N VAL A 58 -30.39 12.53 -16.21
CA VAL A 58 -31.34 11.44 -16.54
C VAL A 58 -32.60 11.51 -15.68
N PHE A 59 -32.47 11.92 -14.41
CA PHE A 59 -33.58 12.00 -13.47
C PHE A 59 -34.13 13.42 -13.39
N GLU A 60 -35.45 13.57 -13.56
CA GLU A 60 -36.14 14.87 -13.49
C GLU A 60 -36.09 15.49 -12.09
N ASP A 61 -36.06 14.66 -11.04
CA ASP A 61 -35.93 15.06 -9.63
C ASP A 61 -34.46 15.15 -9.16
N GLY A 62 -33.50 15.07 -10.09
CA GLY A 62 -32.08 15.10 -9.79
C GLY A 62 -31.61 16.44 -9.22
N GLU A 63 -30.87 16.40 -8.12
CA GLU A 63 -30.31 17.58 -7.46
C GLU A 63 -28.83 17.73 -7.84
N ALA A 64 -28.42 18.89 -8.35
CA ALA A 64 -27.02 19.15 -8.69
C ALA A 64 -26.11 19.06 -7.45
N TRP A 65 -24.87 18.60 -7.66
CA TRP A 65 -23.86 18.64 -6.62
C TRP A 65 -23.43 20.09 -6.32
N SER A 66 -23.17 20.40 -5.06
CA SER A 66 -22.53 21.63 -4.62
C SER A 66 -21.56 21.36 -3.48
N ALA A 67 -20.51 22.18 -3.38
CA ALA A 67 -19.40 21.93 -2.45
C ALA A 67 -19.80 21.93 -0.97
N ASP A 68 -20.86 22.65 -0.61
CA ASP A 68 -21.43 22.73 0.74
C ASP A 68 -22.18 21.46 1.18
N GLN A 69 -22.46 20.54 0.26
CA GLN A 69 -23.10 19.26 0.57
C GLN A 69 -22.12 18.27 1.23
N SER A 70 -20.81 18.50 1.06
CA SER A 70 -19.79 17.59 1.58
C SER A 70 -19.50 17.82 3.06
N LYS A 71 -19.57 16.74 3.83
CA LYS A 71 -19.20 16.70 5.26
C LYS A 71 -17.70 16.45 5.46
N VAL A 72 -16.96 16.17 4.38
CA VAL A 72 -15.55 15.77 4.42
C VAL A 72 -14.65 17.00 4.35
N THR A 73 -13.59 17.01 5.16
CA THR A 73 -12.55 18.05 5.10
C THR A 73 -11.89 18.10 3.72
N ASP A 74 -11.31 19.25 3.36
CA ASP A 74 -10.65 19.38 2.05
C ASP A 74 -9.49 18.40 1.88
N ILE A 75 -8.74 18.14 2.96
CA ILE A 75 -7.66 17.15 2.93
C ILE A 75 -8.20 15.72 2.84
N GLY A 76 -9.30 15.41 3.53
CA GLY A 76 -9.97 14.12 3.45
C GLY A 76 -10.46 13.82 2.04
N LYS A 77 -11.04 14.82 1.34
CA LYS A 77 -11.45 14.69 -0.07
C LYS A 77 -10.28 14.35 -0.97
N ILE A 78 -9.15 15.05 -0.83
CA ILE A 78 -7.95 14.80 -1.64
C ILE A 78 -7.47 13.36 -1.42
N ALA A 79 -7.32 12.97 -0.14
CA ALA A 79 -6.81 11.65 0.21
C ALA A 79 -7.76 10.52 -0.20
N LEU A 80 -9.08 10.68 -0.02
CA LEU A 80 -10.09 9.72 -0.49
C LEU A 80 -10.05 9.53 -2.01
N VAL A 81 -9.89 10.60 -2.78
CA VAL A 81 -9.78 10.51 -4.24
C VAL A 81 -8.50 9.78 -4.63
N VAL A 82 -7.36 10.08 -3.99
CA VAL A 82 -6.10 9.36 -4.25
C VAL A 82 -6.21 7.87 -3.90
N ASN A 83 -6.78 7.56 -2.73
CA ASN A 83 -6.99 6.18 -2.29
C ASN A 83 -7.93 5.45 -3.25
N LEU A 84 -9.09 6.02 -3.60
CA LEU A 84 -10.01 5.39 -4.55
C LEU A 84 -9.36 5.15 -5.91
N LEU A 85 -8.65 6.13 -6.47
CA LEU A 85 -8.01 5.96 -7.77
C LEU A 85 -6.92 4.88 -7.75
N THR A 86 -6.23 4.74 -6.62
CA THR A 86 -5.32 3.62 -6.39
C THR A 86 -6.09 2.30 -6.42
N GLU A 87 -7.14 2.14 -5.61
CA GLU A 87 -7.93 0.89 -5.57
C GLU A 87 -8.63 0.55 -6.91
N ASP A 88 -9.16 1.55 -7.61
CA ASP A 88 -9.86 1.35 -8.88
C ASP A 88 -8.94 0.80 -9.97
N ASN A 89 -7.62 0.99 -9.84
CA ASN A 89 -6.64 0.46 -10.78
C ASN A 89 -6.30 -1.03 -10.51
N LEU A 90 -7.07 -1.71 -9.65
CA LEU A 90 -7.00 -3.14 -9.39
C LEU A 90 -6.90 -4.02 -10.65
N PRO A 91 -7.58 -3.74 -11.80
CA PRO A 91 -7.38 -4.53 -13.01
C PRO A 91 -5.90 -4.61 -13.45
N SER A 92 -5.17 -3.50 -13.32
CA SER A 92 -3.73 -3.45 -13.64
C SER A 92 -2.91 -4.21 -12.59
N TYR A 93 -3.24 -4.08 -11.30
CA TYR A 93 -2.51 -4.78 -10.24
C TYR A 93 -2.72 -6.30 -10.31
N HIS A 94 -3.95 -6.74 -10.58
CA HIS A 94 -4.27 -8.13 -10.84
C HIS A 94 -3.47 -8.66 -12.02
N HIS A 95 -3.37 -7.90 -13.12
CA HIS A 95 -2.58 -8.29 -14.28
C HIS A 95 -1.10 -8.53 -13.93
N GLU A 96 -0.47 -7.59 -13.24
CA GLU A 96 0.95 -7.69 -12.84
C GLU A 96 1.19 -8.89 -11.92
N ILE A 97 0.38 -9.04 -10.86
CA ILE A 97 0.54 -10.11 -9.87
C ILE A 97 0.23 -11.49 -10.46
N ALA A 98 -0.86 -11.63 -11.23
CA ALA A 98 -1.22 -12.91 -11.85
C ALA A 98 -0.21 -13.33 -12.93
N SER A 99 0.40 -12.37 -13.64
CA SER A 99 1.45 -12.66 -14.62
C SER A 99 2.72 -13.18 -13.97
N LEU A 100 3.03 -12.71 -12.75
CA LEU A 100 4.25 -13.07 -12.04
C LEU A 100 4.12 -14.36 -11.22
N PHE A 101 3.04 -14.52 -10.47
CA PHE A 101 2.87 -15.67 -9.56
C PHE A 101 2.11 -16.83 -10.21
N GLY A 102 1.48 -16.60 -11.36
CA GLY A 102 0.63 -17.58 -12.02
C GLY A 102 -0.78 -17.64 -11.43
N ARG A 103 -1.59 -18.56 -11.96
CA ARG A 103 -3.04 -18.67 -11.67
C ARG A 103 -3.46 -20.03 -11.14
N ASP A 104 -2.49 -20.92 -10.92
CA ASP A 104 -2.70 -22.28 -10.43
C ASP A 104 -2.19 -22.43 -8.99
N GLY A 105 -2.59 -23.51 -8.33
CA GLY A 105 -2.12 -23.84 -6.98
C GLY A 105 -2.52 -22.83 -5.90
N ALA A 106 -1.74 -22.79 -4.84
CA ALA A 106 -1.91 -21.89 -3.72
C ALA A 106 -1.64 -20.43 -4.12
N TRP A 107 -0.65 -20.17 -4.99
CA TRP A 107 -0.43 -18.84 -5.56
C TRP A 107 -1.66 -18.31 -6.27
N GLY A 108 -2.19 -19.05 -7.24
CA GLY A 108 -3.39 -18.65 -7.98
C GLY A 108 -4.59 -18.45 -7.07
N THR A 109 -4.75 -19.30 -6.06
CA THR A 109 -5.83 -19.17 -5.08
C THR A 109 -5.69 -17.90 -4.25
N TRP A 110 -4.48 -17.57 -3.79
CA TRP A 110 -4.20 -16.31 -3.09
C TRP A 110 -4.48 -15.10 -3.99
N VAL A 111 -3.95 -15.09 -5.22
CA VAL A 111 -4.15 -13.98 -6.16
C VAL A 111 -5.65 -13.71 -6.38
N HIS A 112 -6.44 -14.75 -6.61
CA HIS A 112 -7.89 -14.60 -6.77
C HIS A 112 -8.58 -14.13 -5.49
N ARG A 113 -8.19 -14.63 -4.31
CA ARG A 113 -8.76 -14.19 -3.02
C ARG A 113 -8.44 -12.72 -2.76
N TRP A 114 -7.16 -12.35 -2.79
CA TRP A 114 -6.69 -10.98 -2.61
C TRP A 114 -7.41 -10.02 -3.57
N THR A 115 -7.47 -10.35 -4.87
CA THR A 115 -8.17 -9.52 -5.87
C THR A 115 -9.65 -9.31 -5.52
N ALA A 116 -10.33 -10.36 -5.05
CA ALA A 116 -11.74 -10.24 -4.67
C ALA A 116 -11.93 -9.40 -3.41
N GLU A 117 -10.98 -9.43 -2.47
CA GLU A 117 -11.01 -8.61 -1.26
C GLU A 117 -10.75 -7.13 -1.60
N GLU A 118 -9.70 -6.84 -2.38
CA GLU A 118 -9.35 -5.50 -2.87
C GLU A 118 -10.47 -4.85 -3.68
N GLY A 119 -11.20 -5.64 -4.49
CA GLY A 119 -12.32 -5.12 -5.28
C GLY A 119 -13.38 -4.44 -4.41
N ARG A 120 -13.54 -4.86 -3.15
CA ARG A 120 -14.47 -4.22 -2.20
C ARG A 120 -14.03 -2.83 -1.78
N HIS A 121 -12.73 -2.55 -1.75
CA HIS A 121 -12.16 -1.27 -1.30
C HIS A 121 -12.58 -0.13 -2.23
N GLY A 122 -12.34 -0.29 -3.54
CA GLY A 122 -12.78 0.67 -4.55
C GLY A 122 -14.30 0.85 -4.58
N ILE A 123 -15.05 -0.25 -4.52
CA ILE A 123 -16.53 -0.23 -4.50
C ILE A 123 -17.05 0.60 -3.32
N VAL A 124 -16.65 0.29 -2.10
CA VAL A 124 -17.18 0.97 -0.91
C VAL A 124 -16.81 2.45 -0.89
N MET A 125 -15.57 2.79 -1.28
CA MET A 125 -15.13 4.18 -1.31
C MET A 125 -15.86 4.99 -2.37
N ARG A 126 -16.07 4.43 -3.56
CA ARG A 126 -16.84 5.09 -4.61
C ARG A 126 -18.29 5.30 -4.18
N ASP A 127 -18.93 4.27 -3.65
CA ASP A 127 -20.32 4.34 -3.18
C ASP A 127 -20.48 5.38 -2.08
N TYR A 128 -19.54 5.45 -1.13
CA TYR A 128 -19.47 6.49 -0.11
C TYR A 128 -19.33 7.89 -0.73
N LEU A 129 -18.36 8.10 -1.62
CA LEU A 129 -18.10 9.42 -2.23
C LEU A 129 -19.33 9.95 -2.98
N LEU A 130 -20.04 9.08 -3.72
CA LEU A 130 -21.22 9.46 -4.49
C LEU A 130 -22.45 9.66 -3.60
N THR A 131 -22.70 8.73 -2.68
CA THR A 131 -23.90 8.73 -1.82
C THR A 131 -23.86 9.89 -0.82
N SER A 132 -22.69 10.15 -0.22
CA SER A 132 -22.49 11.27 0.71
C SER A 132 -22.28 12.61 -0.01
N ARG A 133 -22.16 12.59 -1.35
CA ARG A 133 -21.83 13.75 -2.18
C ARG A 133 -20.54 14.45 -1.71
N ALA A 134 -19.58 13.65 -1.22
CA ALA A 134 -18.34 14.15 -0.63
C ALA A 134 -17.48 14.93 -1.62
N VAL A 135 -17.56 14.61 -2.91
CA VAL A 135 -16.83 15.25 -4.00
C VAL A 135 -17.72 15.46 -5.22
N ASP A 136 -17.26 16.30 -6.15
CA ASP A 136 -17.86 16.49 -7.46
C ASP A 136 -17.88 15.16 -8.25
N PRO A 137 -19.07 14.61 -8.56
CA PRO A 137 -19.18 13.28 -9.16
C PRO A 137 -18.64 13.24 -10.59
N ASP A 138 -18.81 14.30 -11.37
CA ASP A 138 -18.39 14.34 -12.78
C ASP A 138 -16.87 14.39 -12.86
N LYS A 139 -16.24 15.21 -12.01
CA LYS A 139 -14.77 15.24 -11.92
C LYS A 139 -14.20 13.93 -11.42
N LEU A 140 -14.86 13.29 -10.45
CA LEU A 140 -14.44 12.00 -9.95
C LEU A 140 -14.42 10.96 -11.09
N GLU A 141 -15.52 10.83 -11.83
CA GLU A 141 -15.64 9.84 -12.92
C GLU A 141 -14.68 10.13 -14.07
N GLN A 142 -14.48 11.40 -14.45
CA GLN A 142 -13.47 11.76 -15.45
C GLN A 142 -12.06 11.35 -15.02
N PHE A 143 -11.74 11.53 -13.74
CA PHE A 143 -10.42 11.17 -13.21
C PHE A 143 -10.24 9.65 -13.13
N ARG A 144 -11.25 8.91 -12.68
CA ARG A 144 -11.26 7.44 -12.70
C ARG A 144 -11.00 6.91 -14.10
N MET A 145 -11.74 7.41 -15.08
CA MET A 145 -11.58 7.03 -16.50
C MET A 145 -10.18 7.33 -17.02
N ALA A 146 -9.65 8.52 -16.74
CA ALA A 146 -8.31 8.90 -17.20
C ALA A 146 -7.22 8.01 -16.59
N HIS A 147 -7.26 7.80 -15.27
CA HIS A 147 -6.24 7.02 -14.58
C HIS A 147 -6.29 5.53 -14.97
N MET A 148 -7.48 4.91 -14.99
CA MET A 148 -7.61 3.50 -15.37
C MET A 148 -7.22 3.24 -16.83
N ALA A 149 -7.44 4.21 -17.73
CA ALA A 149 -7.04 4.07 -19.14
C ALA A 149 -5.53 4.15 -19.35
N GLU A 150 -4.79 4.84 -18.47
CA GLU A 150 -3.33 4.88 -18.48
C GLU A 150 -2.73 3.55 -18.01
N GLY A 151 -3.40 2.87 -17.09
CA GLY A 151 -2.98 1.59 -16.53
C GLY A 151 -1.87 1.73 -15.49
N PHE A 152 -1.17 0.64 -15.21
CA PHE A 152 -0.02 0.60 -14.31
C PHE A 152 0.95 -0.48 -14.76
N GLU A 153 2.25 -0.19 -14.65
CA GLU A 153 3.34 -1.15 -14.86
C GLU A 153 4.22 -1.12 -13.61
N SER A 154 4.49 -2.29 -13.02
CA SER A 154 5.34 -2.37 -11.84
C SER A 154 6.81 -2.28 -12.22
N ASP A 155 7.57 -1.42 -11.54
CA ASP A 155 9.04 -1.38 -11.63
C ASP A 155 9.67 -2.73 -11.21
N ASN A 156 8.94 -3.50 -10.40
CA ASN A 156 9.39 -4.73 -9.78
C ASN A 156 8.98 -6.00 -10.55
N ARG A 157 8.30 -5.86 -11.70
CA ARG A 157 7.79 -7.01 -12.49
C ARG A 157 8.88 -7.95 -13.01
N HIS A 158 10.12 -7.50 -12.98
CA HIS A 158 11.29 -8.26 -13.43
C HIS A 158 11.74 -9.34 -12.43
N SER A 159 11.21 -9.32 -11.19
CA SER A 159 11.60 -10.26 -10.13
C SER A 159 10.46 -10.55 -9.16
N MET A 160 10.22 -11.85 -8.92
CA MET A 160 9.25 -12.33 -7.94
C MET A 160 9.55 -11.80 -6.52
N LEU A 161 10.81 -11.85 -6.07
CA LEU A 161 11.19 -11.36 -4.74
C LEU A 161 10.98 -9.85 -4.57
N HIS A 162 11.32 -9.06 -5.60
CA HIS A 162 11.08 -7.62 -5.56
C HIS A 162 9.59 -7.31 -5.51
N SER A 163 8.77 -8.05 -6.25
CA SER A 163 7.32 -7.86 -6.21
C SER A 163 6.71 -8.27 -4.86
N VAL A 164 7.15 -9.39 -4.27
CA VAL A 164 6.71 -9.80 -2.92
C VAL A 164 7.14 -8.76 -1.87
N ALA A 165 8.39 -8.28 -1.93
CA ALA A 165 8.88 -7.24 -1.03
C ALA A 165 8.08 -5.94 -1.20
N TYR A 166 7.87 -5.49 -2.45
CA TYR A 166 7.10 -4.29 -2.76
C TYR A 166 5.69 -4.35 -2.18
N VAL A 167 4.96 -5.44 -2.43
CA VAL A 167 3.59 -5.57 -1.91
C VAL A 167 3.59 -5.64 -0.38
N ALA A 168 4.57 -6.28 0.27
CA ALA A 168 4.66 -6.30 1.73
C ALA A 168 4.74 -4.89 2.36
N PHE A 169 5.52 -3.98 1.76
CA PHE A 169 5.60 -2.59 2.23
C PHE A 169 4.41 -1.75 1.77
N GLN A 170 3.93 -1.96 0.54
CA GLN A 170 2.84 -1.18 -0.03
C GLN A 170 1.51 -1.43 0.70
N GLU A 171 1.21 -2.67 1.08
CA GLU A 171 0.02 -3.02 1.89
C GLU A 171 0.03 -2.34 3.28
N LEU A 172 1.23 -2.17 3.86
CA LEU A 172 1.34 -1.40 5.10
C LEU A 172 1.17 0.11 4.86
N ALA A 173 1.67 0.61 3.73
CA ALA A 173 1.52 2.01 3.33
C ALA A 173 0.05 2.39 3.10
N THR A 174 -0.70 1.57 2.36
CA THR A 174 -2.14 1.74 2.13
C THR A 174 -2.93 1.63 3.41
N ARG A 175 -2.66 0.63 4.27
CA ARG A 175 -3.24 0.55 5.62
C ARG A 175 -3.11 1.86 6.39
N VAL A 176 -1.91 2.43 6.44
CA VAL A 176 -1.63 3.68 7.16
C VAL A 176 -2.33 4.86 6.49
N SER A 177 -2.27 4.97 5.16
CA SER A 177 -2.94 6.01 4.39
C SER A 177 -4.46 5.99 4.61
N HIS A 178 -5.10 4.82 4.52
CA HIS A 178 -6.53 4.64 4.75
C HIS A 178 -6.93 5.04 6.17
N ARG A 179 -6.22 4.54 7.19
CA ARG A 179 -6.50 4.90 8.59
C ARG A 179 -6.38 6.40 8.84
N ASN A 180 -5.30 7.03 8.37
CA ASN A 180 -5.10 8.46 8.57
C ASN A 180 -6.12 9.28 7.78
N THR A 181 -6.50 8.85 6.58
CA THR A 181 -7.57 9.45 5.78
C THR A 181 -8.90 9.40 6.51
N GLY A 182 -9.24 8.27 7.12
CA GLY A 182 -10.44 8.13 7.96
C GLY A 182 -10.47 9.17 9.07
N HIS A 183 -9.40 9.26 9.86
CA HIS A 183 -9.30 10.19 10.98
C HIS A 183 -9.32 11.66 10.55
N GLN A 184 -8.66 12.00 9.45
CA GLN A 184 -8.58 13.38 8.94
C GLN A 184 -9.79 13.79 8.11
N SER A 185 -10.67 12.85 7.73
CA SER A 185 -11.86 13.11 6.92
C SER A 185 -12.86 14.05 7.60
N GLY A 186 -12.89 14.07 8.94
CA GLY A 186 -13.91 14.77 9.71
C GLY A 186 -15.30 14.11 9.69
N ASP A 187 -15.48 12.98 8.99
CA ASP A 187 -16.73 12.23 8.94
C ASP A 187 -16.60 10.86 9.64
N PRO A 188 -17.34 10.61 10.74
CA PRO A 188 -17.32 9.33 11.43
C PRO A 188 -17.72 8.12 10.57
N VAL A 189 -18.51 8.32 9.51
CA VAL A 189 -18.86 7.22 8.57
C VAL A 189 -17.65 6.84 7.73
N CYS A 190 -16.96 7.84 7.16
CA CYS A 190 -15.71 7.66 6.42
C CYS A 190 -14.65 6.97 7.28
N ASP A 191 -14.47 7.43 8.53
CA ASP A 191 -13.50 6.85 9.45
C ASP A 191 -13.74 5.36 9.71
N ARG A 192 -14.99 4.96 9.96
CA ARG A 192 -15.35 3.53 10.16
C ARG A 192 -15.13 2.71 8.89
N MET A 193 -15.49 3.25 7.72
CA MET A 193 -15.30 2.58 6.43
C MET A 193 -13.81 2.33 6.15
N LEU A 194 -12.97 3.35 6.29
CA LEU A 194 -11.54 3.22 6.01
C LEU A 194 -10.81 2.39 7.08
N ALA A 195 -11.27 2.38 8.33
CA ALA A 195 -10.76 1.45 9.35
C ALA A 195 -11.04 -0.03 9.00
N ARG A 196 -12.15 -0.32 8.31
CA ARG A 196 -12.47 -1.66 7.81
C ARG A 196 -11.53 -2.06 6.68
N ILE A 197 -11.31 -1.18 5.70
CA ILE A 197 -10.34 -1.41 4.62
C ILE A 197 -8.94 -1.64 5.22
N ALA A 198 -8.48 -0.76 6.11
CA ALA A 198 -7.19 -0.90 6.79
C ALA A 198 -7.03 -2.22 7.60
N THR A 199 -8.13 -2.91 7.92
CA THR A 199 -8.07 -4.25 8.52
C THR A 199 -7.72 -5.33 7.49
N ASP A 200 -8.23 -5.24 6.26
CA ASP A 200 -7.91 -6.16 5.15
C ASP A 200 -6.45 -5.98 4.74
N GLU A 201 -6.02 -4.75 4.49
CA GLU A 201 -4.64 -4.35 4.17
C GLU A 201 -3.63 -4.89 5.20
N ASN A 202 -4.00 -4.86 6.50
CA ASN A 202 -3.16 -5.45 7.53
C ASN A 202 -2.99 -6.96 7.37
N LEU A 203 -4.05 -7.68 6.98
CA LEU A 203 -3.99 -9.13 6.77
C LEU A 203 -3.20 -9.49 5.53
N HIS A 204 -3.34 -8.71 4.45
CA HIS A 204 -2.54 -8.83 3.23
C HIS A 204 -1.06 -8.56 3.50
N MET A 205 -0.73 -7.46 4.19
CA MET A 205 0.63 -7.18 4.65
C MET A 205 1.21 -8.35 5.45
N VAL A 206 0.46 -8.93 6.40
CA VAL A 206 0.93 -10.08 7.18
C VAL A 206 1.23 -11.28 6.29
N PHE A 207 0.41 -11.54 5.26
CA PHE A 207 0.66 -12.60 4.29
C PHE A 207 2.02 -12.39 3.58
N TYR A 208 2.21 -11.22 2.95
CA TYR A 208 3.42 -10.94 2.18
C TYR A 208 4.68 -10.82 3.04
N ARG A 209 4.57 -10.23 4.24
CA ARG A 209 5.68 -10.16 5.19
C ARG A 209 6.11 -11.55 5.67
N ASN A 210 5.17 -12.44 5.98
CA ASN A 210 5.52 -13.81 6.42
C ASN A 210 6.18 -14.59 5.28
N LEU A 211 5.67 -14.43 4.05
CA LEU A 211 6.26 -14.99 2.84
C LEU A 211 7.69 -14.47 2.61
N LEU A 212 7.93 -13.18 2.81
CA LEU A 212 9.26 -12.58 2.73
C LEU A 212 10.22 -13.14 3.81
N GLY A 213 9.71 -13.44 5.01
CA GLY A 213 10.46 -14.16 6.04
C GLY A 213 10.93 -15.55 5.58
N ALA A 214 10.05 -16.32 4.95
CA ALA A 214 10.43 -17.62 4.38
C ALA A 214 11.41 -17.47 3.19
N ALA A 215 11.29 -16.41 2.40
CA ALA A 215 12.24 -16.11 1.33
C ALA A 215 13.66 -15.86 1.88
N PHE A 216 13.79 -15.18 3.03
CA PHE A 216 15.08 -15.02 3.70
C PHE A 216 15.70 -16.36 4.14
N GLU A 217 14.89 -17.35 4.53
CA GLU A 217 15.39 -18.69 4.89
C GLU A 217 15.92 -19.47 3.67
N LEU A 218 15.33 -19.27 2.49
CA LEU A 218 15.69 -19.98 1.26
C LEU A 218 16.81 -19.31 0.46
N ALA A 219 16.74 -17.98 0.34
CA ALA A 219 17.59 -17.17 -0.52
C ALA A 219 17.95 -15.85 0.16
N PRO A 220 18.73 -15.88 1.27
CA PRO A 220 18.95 -14.72 2.14
C PRO A 220 19.58 -13.54 1.39
N ASP A 221 20.63 -13.77 0.59
CA ASP A 221 21.32 -12.72 -0.16
C ASP A 221 20.41 -12.06 -1.21
N LEU A 222 19.63 -12.84 -1.95
CA LEU A 222 18.72 -12.32 -2.99
C LEU A 222 17.56 -11.57 -2.36
N THR A 223 17.03 -12.09 -1.26
CA THR A 223 15.94 -11.45 -0.52
C THR A 223 16.40 -10.14 0.11
N MET A 224 17.62 -10.09 0.65
CA MET A 224 18.21 -8.86 1.20
C MET A 224 18.37 -7.77 0.12
N GLN A 225 18.87 -8.15 -1.06
CA GLN A 225 18.97 -7.22 -2.21
C GLN A 225 17.59 -6.68 -2.60
N ALA A 226 16.60 -7.57 -2.77
CA ALA A 226 15.24 -7.16 -3.13
C ALA A 226 14.61 -6.22 -2.10
N VAL A 227 14.80 -6.48 -0.80
CA VAL A 227 14.32 -5.59 0.27
C VAL A 227 15.02 -4.24 0.21
N ARG A 228 16.34 -4.22 0.04
CA ARG A 228 17.11 -2.98 -0.10
C ARG A 228 16.61 -2.16 -1.29
N ASP A 229 16.51 -2.79 -2.47
CA ASP A 229 16.09 -2.14 -3.72
C ASP A 229 14.68 -1.54 -3.57
N VAL A 230 13.72 -2.34 -3.10
CA VAL A 230 12.34 -1.89 -2.90
C VAL A 230 12.23 -0.76 -1.90
N VAL A 231 12.96 -0.80 -0.79
CA VAL A 231 12.88 0.25 0.24
C VAL A 231 13.53 1.55 -0.23
N VAL A 232 14.65 1.46 -0.95
CA VAL A 232 15.37 2.63 -1.48
C VAL A 232 14.59 3.28 -2.62
N ASP A 233 14.02 2.48 -3.51
CA ASP A 233 13.33 2.95 -4.72
C ASP A 233 11.80 2.98 -4.56
N PHE A 234 11.28 2.91 -3.32
CA PHE A 234 9.84 2.80 -3.08
C PHE A 234 9.06 3.97 -3.70
N ARG A 235 8.08 3.65 -4.55
CA ARG A 235 7.11 4.59 -5.09
C ARG A 235 5.70 4.10 -4.84
N MET A 236 4.81 4.99 -4.41
CA MET A 236 3.39 4.66 -4.32
C MET A 236 2.84 4.28 -5.70
N PRO A 237 1.94 3.29 -5.83
CA PRO A 237 1.43 2.87 -7.13
C PRO A 237 0.66 3.99 -7.85
N GLY A 238 0.07 4.93 -7.11
CA GLY A 238 -0.57 6.13 -7.65
C GLY A 238 0.39 7.21 -8.19
N HIS A 239 1.72 7.00 -8.18
CA HIS A 239 2.69 8.05 -8.56
C HIS A 239 2.55 8.56 -10.00
N GLY A 240 2.00 7.74 -10.91
CA GLY A 240 1.69 8.13 -12.29
C GLY A 240 0.41 8.95 -12.46
N MET A 241 -0.43 9.06 -11.43
CA MET A 241 -1.74 9.72 -11.55
C MET A 241 -1.60 11.21 -11.91
N PRO A 242 -2.46 11.75 -12.81
CA PRO A 242 -2.50 13.18 -13.11
C PRO A 242 -2.61 14.05 -11.85
N GLY A 243 -1.61 14.91 -11.61
CA GLY A 243 -1.60 15.82 -10.46
C GLY A 243 -1.22 15.18 -9.13
N PHE A 244 -0.69 13.94 -9.13
CA PHE A 244 -0.27 13.21 -7.92
C PHE A 244 0.69 14.01 -7.04
N GLU A 245 1.73 14.64 -7.60
CA GLU A 245 2.74 15.37 -6.80
C GLU A 245 2.11 16.45 -5.91
N ARG A 246 1.12 17.18 -6.44
CA ARG A 246 0.40 18.20 -5.68
C ARG A 246 -0.45 17.56 -4.58
N ALA A 247 -1.17 16.48 -4.90
CA ALA A 247 -1.98 15.76 -3.92
C ALA A 247 -1.11 15.17 -2.81
N ALA A 248 0.01 14.52 -3.15
CA ALA A 248 0.99 13.97 -2.23
C ALA A 248 1.58 15.04 -1.31
N ALA A 249 1.93 16.22 -1.84
CA ALA A 249 2.40 17.33 -1.01
C ALA A 249 1.33 17.82 -0.03
N GLN A 250 0.06 17.87 -0.43
CA GLN A 250 -1.05 18.23 0.45
C GLN A 250 -1.29 17.17 1.52
N MET A 251 -1.30 15.88 1.13
CA MET A 251 -1.40 14.72 2.03
C MET A 251 -0.27 14.68 3.05
N ALA A 252 0.95 15.04 2.66
CA ALA A 252 2.09 15.09 3.56
C ALA A 252 1.95 16.18 4.62
N ILE A 253 1.50 17.39 4.22
CA ILE A 253 1.23 18.50 5.13
C ILE A 253 0.03 18.20 6.03
N GLY A 254 -0.97 17.52 5.49
CA GLY A 254 -2.17 17.07 6.20
C GLY A 254 -1.99 15.82 7.04
N GLU A 255 -0.76 15.33 7.17
CA GLU A 255 -0.40 14.18 8.02
C GLU A 255 -1.17 12.90 7.65
N ILE A 256 -1.54 12.74 6.38
CA ILE A 256 -2.12 11.50 5.85
C ILE A 256 -1.00 10.51 5.59
N TYR A 257 0.00 10.96 4.82
CA TYR A 257 1.16 10.18 4.45
C TYR A 257 2.33 11.12 4.15
N ASN A 258 3.39 11.03 4.94
CA ASN A 258 4.62 11.78 4.76
C ASN A 258 5.81 10.88 5.05
N MET A 259 7.01 11.43 4.93
CA MET A 259 8.24 10.66 5.06
C MET A 259 8.50 10.12 6.47
N ARG A 260 8.11 10.86 7.52
CA ARG A 260 8.17 10.40 8.91
C ARG A 260 7.26 9.19 9.10
N ILE A 261 6.01 9.29 8.62
CA ILE A 261 5.03 8.20 8.64
C ILE A 261 5.54 7.00 7.82
N HIS A 262 6.08 7.23 6.62
CA HIS A 262 6.64 6.15 5.79
C HIS A 262 7.80 5.43 6.48
N HIS A 263 8.71 6.17 7.12
CA HIS A 263 9.81 5.59 7.87
C HIS A 263 9.31 4.80 9.09
N ASP A 264 8.57 5.45 9.99
CA ASP A 264 8.24 4.91 11.32
C ASP A 264 7.13 3.86 11.28
N ASP A 265 6.11 4.06 10.43
CA ASP A 265 4.88 3.28 10.43
C ASP A 265 4.80 2.27 9.27
N VAL A 266 5.65 2.38 8.26
CA VAL A 266 5.66 1.50 7.08
C VAL A 266 6.94 0.67 6.98
N ILE A 267 8.10 1.30 6.78
CA ILE A 267 9.34 0.55 6.52
C ILE A 267 9.84 -0.10 7.82
N GLN A 268 10.03 0.69 8.87
CA GLN A 268 10.66 0.23 10.11
C GLN A 268 9.91 -0.94 10.78
N PRO A 269 8.57 -1.02 10.81
CA PRO A 269 7.86 -2.14 11.42
C PRO A 269 8.10 -3.48 10.69
N VAL A 270 8.14 -3.46 9.35
CA VAL A 270 8.40 -4.66 8.54
C VAL A 270 9.84 -5.11 8.73
N LEU A 271 10.81 -4.19 8.63
CA LEU A 271 12.23 -4.50 8.83
C LEU A 271 12.52 -5.06 10.23
N ARG A 272 11.90 -4.48 11.27
CA ARG A 272 12.02 -4.96 12.66
C ARG A 272 11.41 -6.34 12.86
N PHE A 273 10.23 -6.60 12.30
CA PHE A 273 9.58 -7.90 12.42
C PHE A 273 10.44 -9.01 11.79
N LEU A 274 10.99 -8.74 10.62
CA LEU A 274 11.88 -9.65 9.89
C LEU A 274 13.31 -9.68 10.43
N LYS A 275 13.63 -8.78 11.37
CA LYS A 275 14.98 -8.60 11.94
C LYS A 275 16.05 -8.42 10.86
N VAL A 276 15.73 -7.66 9.81
CA VAL A 276 16.57 -7.54 8.61
C VAL A 276 18.00 -7.12 8.94
N MET A 277 18.18 -6.25 9.94
CA MET A 277 19.51 -5.77 10.37
C MET A 277 20.29 -6.78 11.21
N ASP A 278 19.64 -7.82 11.72
CA ASP A 278 20.23 -8.85 12.58
C ASP A 278 20.41 -10.20 11.83
N ILE A 279 20.19 -10.21 10.51
CA ILE A 279 20.38 -11.42 9.69
C ILE A 279 21.89 -11.66 9.53
N ASP A 280 22.38 -12.73 10.13
CA ASP A 280 23.76 -13.20 10.03
C ASP A 280 23.94 -14.17 8.85
N GLY A 281 25.20 -14.44 8.48
CA GLY A 281 25.56 -15.48 7.52
C GLY A 281 25.28 -15.11 6.05
N LEU A 282 24.98 -13.84 5.77
CA LEU A 282 24.87 -13.32 4.41
C LEU A 282 26.20 -13.44 3.66
N GLY A 283 26.12 -13.74 2.37
CA GLY A 283 27.26 -13.60 1.46
C GLY A 283 27.59 -12.12 1.18
N PRO A 284 28.64 -11.85 0.38
CA PRO A 284 29.14 -10.49 0.16
C PRO A 284 28.09 -9.50 -0.36
N GLU A 285 27.26 -9.93 -1.32
CA GLU A 285 26.21 -9.06 -1.89
C GLU A 285 25.06 -8.84 -0.91
N GLY A 286 24.67 -9.86 -0.14
CA GLY A 286 23.67 -9.73 0.91
C GLY A 286 24.13 -8.78 2.02
N ALA A 287 25.36 -8.93 2.50
CA ALA A 287 25.94 -8.07 3.54
C ALA A 287 26.05 -6.61 3.08
N LYS A 288 26.45 -6.39 1.82
CA LYS A 288 26.48 -5.06 1.21
C LYS A 288 25.09 -4.44 1.14
N ALA A 289 24.08 -5.17 0.67
CA ALA A 289 22.71 -4.69 0.60
C ALA A 289 22.15 -4.36 2.00
N GLN A 290 22.48 -5.17 3.02
CA GLN A 290 22.10 -4.91 4.41
C GLN A 290 22.72 -3.60 4.94
N GLU A 291 24.01 -3.36 4.68
CA GLU A 291 24.70 -2.11 5.05
C GLU A 291 24.08 -0.89 4.36
N GLU A 292 23.86 -0.97 3.05
CA GLU A 292 23.26 0.11 2.26
C GLU A 292 21.84 0.44 2.72
N LEU A 293 21.04 -0.59 3.04
CA LEU A 293 19.71 -0.40 3.61
C LEU A 293 19.78 0.30 4.98
N GLY A 294 20.73 -0.07 5.85
CA GLY A 294 20.94 0.59 7.13
C GLY A 294 21.33 2.07 6.98
N LEU A 295 22.23 2.38 6.04
CA LEU A 295 22.62 3.75 5.71
C LEU A 295 21.43 4.57 5.18
N TYR A 296 20.64 3.98 4.28
CA TYR A 296 19.43 4.62 3.74
C TYR A 296 18.42 4.94 4.85
N MET A 297 18.14 3.99 5.74
CA MET A 297 17.21 4.20 6.85
C MET A 297 17.66 5.34 7.79
N GLY A 298 18.96 5.44 8.09
CA GLY A 298 19.50 6.56 8.86
C GLY A 298 19.39 7.92 8.13
N GLY A 299 19.56 7.91 6.81
CA GLY A 299 19.32 9.08 5.96
C GLY A 299 17.85 9.50 5.97
N LEU A 300 16.93 8.55 5.75
CA LEU A 300 15.50 8.78 5.73
C LEU A 300 14.98 9.36 7.06
N ASP A 301 15.45 8.84 8.20
CA ASP A 301 15.13 9.39 9.53
C ASP A 301 15.60 10.84 9.71
N SER A 302 16.81 11.13 9.22
CA SER A 302 17.39 12.48 9.27
C SER A 302 16.60 13.47 8.43
N GLU A 303 16.16 13.07 7.24
CA GLU A 303 15.32 13.91 6.40
C GLU A 303 13.91 14.06 6.98
N ALA A 304 13.37 13.00 7.60
CA ALA A 304 12.04 13.01 8.20
C ALA A 304 11.98 13.98 9.38
N SER A 305 13.02 13.99 10.22
CA SER A 305 13.19 14.97 11.30
C SER A 305 13.18 16.41 10.79
N LYS A 306 13.90 16.69 9.69
CA LYS A 306 13.89 18.03 9.06
C LYS A 306 12.51 18.41 8.52
N PHE A 307 11.75 17.44 8.00
CA PHE A 307 10.39 17.67 7.55
C PHE A 307 9.46 18.01 8.73
N ASP A 308 9.55 17.27 9.83
CA ASP A 308 8.76 17.50 11.04
C ASP A 308 9.01 18.89 11.63
N GLU A 309 10.27 19.32 11.69
CA GLU A 309 10.64 20.68 12.11
C GLU A 309 9.99 21.76 11.23
N LYS A 310 10.03 21.58 9.90
CA LYS A 310 9.40 22.51 8.95
C LYS A 310 7.89 22.53 9.12
N LEU A 311 7.25 21.38 9.33
CA LEU A 311 5.82 21.27 9.53
C LEU A 311 5.39 21.93 10.84
N ALA A 312 6.12 21.70 11.94
CA ALA A 312 5.89 22.36 13.22
C ALA A 312 6.03 23.89 13.11
N ALA A 313 7.08 24.37 12.45
CA ALA A 313 7.28 25.81 12.20
C ALA A 313 6.18 26.40 11.30
N ARG A 314 5.63 25.63 10.36
CA ARG A 314 4.46 26.05 9.56
C ARG A 314 3.20 26.16 10.43
N LYS A 315 2.90 25.14 11.24
CA LYS A 315 1.75 25.14 12.16
C LYS A 315 1.81 26.31 13.13
N ALA A 316 2.96 26.56 13.76
CA ALA A 316 3.17 27.70 14.65
C ALA A 316 2.89 29.06 13.97
N ARG A 317 3.32 29.23 12.71
CA ARG A 317 3.04 30.44 11.92
C ARG A 317 1.56 30.61 11.57
N MET A 318 0.83 29.52 11.33
CA MET A 318 -0.61 29.57 11.05
C MET A 318 -1.41 29.97 12.29
N VAL A 319 -1.06 29.40 13.45
CA VAL A 319 -1.63 29.77 14.76
C VAL A 319 -1.37 31.25 15.06
N ALA A 320 -0.13 31.73 14.89
CA ALA A 320 0.22 33.13 15.12
C ALA A 320 -0.53 34.11 14.20
N ARG A 321 -1.02 33.65 13.05
CA ARG A 321 -1.80 34.44 12.08
C ARG A 321 -3.31 34.35 12.27
N GLY A 322 -3.80 33.61 13.28
CA GLY A 322 -5.23 33.40 13.51
C GLY A 322 -5.93 32.60 12.41
N ARG A 323 -5.19 31.72 11.72
CA ARG A 323 -5.69 30.90 10.60
C ARG A 323 -5.63 29.40 10.92
N ALA A 324 -5.66 29.05 12.20
CA ALA A 324 -5.68 27.65 12.64
C ALA A 324 -7.03 27.00 12.32
#